data_AF-A0A5D2TAH5-F1
#
_entry.id   AF-A0A5D2TAH5-F1
#
_cell.length_a   1.000
_cell.length_b   1.000
_cell.length_c   1.000
_cell.angle_alpha   90.00
_cell.angle_beta   90.00
_cell.angle_gamma   90.00
#
_symmetry.space_group_name_H-M   'P 1'
#
loop_
_entity.id
_entity.type
_entity.pdbx_description
1 polymer ?
#
loop_
_entity_poly.entity_id
_entity_poly.type
_entity_poly.pdbx_seq_one_letter_code
_entity_poly.pdbx_strand_id
1 'polypeptide(L)'
;MRSTVSIIGTENISCTDLGEYGVVIIPDFVLSIDDYLQILTRMARHTVNGVLHSFLTKDDSQHAGPLIEILEQCGQEVAEELRNL
;
A
#
# COMPACT_ATOMS: atom_id res chain seq x y z
N MET A 1 -0.68 -22.33 15.31
CA MET A 1 -1.71 -22.16 14.26
C MET A 1 -1.55 -20.74 13.75
N ARG A 2 -1.12 -20.55 12.50
CA ARG A 2 -0.85 -19.23 11.95
C ARG A 2 -2.17 -18.63 11.45
N SER A 3 -2.52 -17.43 11.88
CA SER A 3 -3.75 -16.77 11.45
C SER A 3 -3.71 -16.49 9.95
N THR A 4 -4.83 -16.74 9.26
CA THR A 4 -5.00 -16.44 7.83
C THR A 4 -4.95 -14.92 7.57
N VAL A 5 -5.28 -14.12 8.58
CA VAL A 5 -5.31 -12.66 8.53
C VAL A 5 -4.59 -12.11 9.75
N SER A 6 -3.79 -11.06 9.56
CA SER A 6 -3.09 -10.32 10.62
C SER A 6 -3.48 -8.85 10.53
N ILE A 7 -3.65 -8.20 11.68
CA ILE A 7 -3.79 -6.74 11.77
C ILE A 7 -2.43 -6.21 12.24
N ILE A 8 -1.86 -5.28 11.49
CA ILE A 8 -0.54 -4.71 11.74
C ILE A 8 -0.72 -3.20 11.93
N GLY A 9 -0.31 -2.68 13.09
CA GLY A 9 -0.28 -1.23 13.33
C GLY A 9 0.78 -0.55 12.45
N THR A 10 0.55 0.70 12.08
CA THR A 10 1.45 1.46 11.20
C THR A 10 2.86 1.56 11.78
N GLU A 11 2.99 1.66 13.10
CA GLU A 11 4.26 1.66 13.82
C GLU A 11 5.10 0.37 13.63
N ASN A 12 4.45 -0.72 13.22
CA ASN A 12 5.08 -2.03 13.05
C ASN A 12 5.37 -2.37 11.58
N ILE A 13 5.03 -1.50 10.62
CA ILE A 13 5.30 -1.73 9.18
C ILE A 13 6.78 -2.03 8.95
N SER A 14 7.66 -1.27 9.62
CA SER A 14 9.11 -1.39 9.45
C SER A 14 9.66 -2.70 10.03
N CYS A 15 9.07 -3.24 11.09
CA CYS A 15 9.56 -4.45 11.78
C CYS A 15 8.87 -5.74 11.32
N THR A 16 7.74 -5.65 10.63
CA THR A 16 6.98 -6.83 10.21
C THR A 16 7.55 -7.43 8.92
N ASP A 17 7.65 -8.76 8.85
CA ASP A 17 7.97 -9.46 7.62
C ASP A 17 6.73 -9.47 6.70
N LEU A 18 6.62 -8.44 5.86
CA LEU A 18 5.52 -8.31 4.91
C LEU A 18 5.64 -9.30 3.74
N GLY A 19 6.80 -9.93 3.53
CA GLY A 19 7.07 -10.78 2.36
C GLY A 19 6.15 -11.99 2.27
N GLU A 20 5.64 -12.44 3.41
CA GLU A 20 4.74 -13.59 3.53
C GLU A 20 3.28 -13.24 3.19
N TYR A 21 2.94 -11.96 3.04
CA TYR A 21 1.59 -11.50 2.74
C TYR A 21 1.45 -11.20 1.24
N GLY A 22 0.70 -12.06 0.53
CA GLY A 22 0.37 -11.84 -0.89
C GLY A 22 -0.67 -10.73 -1.11
N VAL A 23 -1.50 -10.46 -0.11
CA VAL A 23 -2.51 -9.38 -0.15
C VAL A 23 -2.35 -8.50 1.08
N VAL A 24 -2.29 -7.19 0.86
CA VAL A 24 -2.25 -6.18 1.92
C VAL A 24 -3.38 -5.18 1.65
N ILE A 25 -4.09 -4.81 2.71
CA ILE A 25 -5.18 -3.83 2.65
C ILE A 25 -4.84 -2.70 3.62
N ILE A 26 -4.81 -1.48 3.10
CA ILE A 26 -4.63 -0.23 3.85
C ILE A 26 -6.02 0.42 3.94
N PRO A 27 -6.78 0.16 5.04
CA PRO A 27 -8.18 0.61 5.15
C PRO A 27 -8.32 2.12 5.34
N ASP A 28 -7.30 2.75 5.92
CA ASP A 28 -7.14 4.18 6.08
C ASP A 28 -5.75 4.53 5.55
N PHE A 29 -5.64 5.54 4.70
CA PHE A 29 -4.41 5.76 3.95
C PHE A 29 -3.23 5.98 4.91
N VAL A 30 -2.05 5.54 4.48
CA VAL A 30 -0.85 5.58 5.34
C VAL A 30 -0.50 7.00 5.76
N LEU A 31 0.20 7.11 6.91
CA LEU A 31 0.65 8.38 7.47
C LEU A 31 1.60 9.15 6.54
N SER A 32 2.33 8.44 5.68
CA SER A 32 3.27 9.02 4.72
C SER A 32 3.40 8.18 3.46
N ILE A 33 3.83 8.79 2.36
CA ILE A 33 4.12 8.05 1.12
C ILE A 33 5.28 7.05 1.28
N ASP A 34 6.20 7.31 2.21
CA ASP A 34 7.31 6.40 2.52
C ASP A 34 6.81 5.09 3.14
N ASP A 35 5.78 5.14 3.97
CA ASP A 35 5.13 3.95 4.52
C ASP A 35 4.46 3.12 3.40
N TYR A 36 3.82 3.79 2.43
CA TYR A 36 3.25 3.14 1.26
C TYR A 36 4.33 2.39 0.47
N LEU A 37 5.46 3.05 0.20
CA LEU A 37 6.59 2.44 -0.51
C LEU A 37 7.20 1.27 0.28
N GLN A 38 7.32 1.38 1.60
CA GLN A 38 7.79 0.29 2.43
C GLN A 38 6.88 -0.93 2.32
N ILE A 39 5.56 -0.74 2.36
CA ILE A 39 4.61 -1.84 2.19
C ILE A 39 4.76 -2.45 0.79
N LEU A 40 4.67 -1.63 -0.26
CA LEU A 40 4.70 -2.06 -1.65
C LEU A 40 5.96 -2.86 -2.00
N THR A 41 7.13 -2.42 -1.53
CA THR A 41 8.42 -3.06 -1.83
C THR A 41 8.74 -4.27 -0.95
N ARG A 42 8.02 -4.46 0.15
CA ARG A 42 8.28 -5.54 1.11
C ARG A 42 7.24 -6.63 1.10
N MET A 43 6.04 -6.36 0.61
CA MET A 43 4.98 -7.36 0.53
C MET A 43 5.26 -8.42 -0.55
N ALA A 44 4.54 -9.54 -0.49
CA ALA A 44 4.43 -10.51 -1.58
C ALA A 44 5.75 -11.13 -2.09
N ARG A 45 6.86 -11.01 -1.35
CA ARG A 45 8.19 -11.52 -1.74
C ARG A 45 8.26 -13.05 -1.87
N HIS A 46 7.33 -13.77 -1.26
CA HIS A 46 7.22 -15.23 -1.35
C HIS A 46 6.11 -15.69 -2.28
N THR A 47 5.51 -14.78 -3.05
CA THR A 47 4.41 -15.05 -3.97
C THR A 47 4.75 -14.59 -5.38
N VAL A 48 4.13 -15.21 -6.40
CA VAL A 48 4.36 -14.83 -7.80
C VAL A 48 3.77 -13.45 -8.10
N ASN A 49 2.60 -13.14 -7.50
CA ASN A 49 1.90 -11.87 -7.66
C ASN A 49 1.42 -11.37 -6.29
N GLY A 50 1.54 -10.07 -6.05
CA GLY A 50 1.01 -9.38 -4.87
C GLY A 50 -0.10 -8.40 -5.24
N VAL A 51 -1.02 -8.16 -4.31
CA VAL A 51 -2.09 -7.16 -4.47
C VAL A 51 -2.12 -6.24 -3.26
N LEU A 52 -1.88 -4.95 -3.50
CA LEU A 52 -2.03 -3.89 -2.51
C LEU A 52 -3.34 -3.14 -2.78
N HIS A 53 -4.27 -3.20 -1.83
CA HIS A 53 -5.45 -2.36 -1.84
C HIS A 53 -5.26 -1.21 -0.87
N SER A 54 -5.43 0.02 -1.35
CA SER A 54 -5.38 1.22 -0.52
C SER A 54 -6.64 2.04 -0.74
N PHE A 55 -7.24 2.49 0.36
CA PHE A 55 -8.38 3.40 0.31
C PHE A 55 -7.88 4.81 0.58
N LEU A 56 -8.18 5.73 -0.33
CA LEU A 56 -7.90 7.16 -0.17
C LEU A 56 -9.19 7.92 0.02
N THR A 57 -9.13 8.91 0.89
CA THR A 57 -10.20 9.90 1.09
C THR A 57 -9.73 11.28 0.64
N LYS A 58 -10.62 12.27 0.66
CA LYS A 58 -10.27 13.67 0.33
C LYS A 58 -9.24 14.27 1.29
N ASP A 59 -9.20 13.80 2.53
CA ASP A 59 -8.25 14.26 3.54
C ASP A 59 -6.82 13.82 3.20
N ASP A 60 -6.66 12.83 2.32
CA ASP A 60 -5.38 12.28 1.85
C ASP A 60 -4.89 12.92 0.54
N SER A 61 -5.57 13.95 0.03
CA SER A 61 -5.27 14.61 -1.26
C SER A 61 -3.81 15.06 -1.40
N GLN A 62 -3.15 15.42 -0.29
CA GLN A 62 -1.73 15.76 -0.28
C GLN A 62 -0.82 14.62 -0.78
N HIS A 63 -1.26 13.37 -0.69
CA HIS A 63 -0.54 12.18 -1.14
C HIS A 63 -0.88 11.76 -2.57
N ALA A 64 -1.88 12.37 -3.21
CA ALA A 64 -2.36 11.97 -4.53
C ALA A 64 -1.27 12.07 -5.60
N GLY A 65 -0.58 13.22 -5.68
CA GLY A 65 0.52 13.43 -6.64
C GLY A 65 1.62 12.37 -6.53
N PRO A 66 2.26 12.22 -5.35
CA PRO A 66 3.28 11.19 -5.12
C PRO A 66 2.77 9.77 -5.40
N LEU A 67 1.53 9.45 -5.04
CA LEU A 67 0.95 8.13 -5.30
C LEU A 67 0.77 7.89 -6.80
N ILE A 68 0.29 8.88 -7.56
CA ILE A 68 0.14 8.80 -9.02
C ILE A 68 1.49 8.52 -9.66
N GLU A 69 2.55 9.23 -9.27
CA GLU A 69 3.90 9.02 -9.79
C GLU A 69 4.38 7.58 -9.54
N ILE A 70 4.13 7.04 -8.34
CA ILE A 70 4.49 5.65 -8.01
C ILE A 70 3.72 4.66 -8.88
N LEU A 71 2.40 4.83 -9.00
CA LEU A 71 1.56 3.94 -9.81
C LEU A 71 2.01 3.95 -11.28
N GLU A 72 2.29 5.13 -11.84
CA GLU A 72 2.78 5.27 -13.21
C GLU A 72 4.16 4.61 -13.39
N GLN A 73 5.08 4.78 -12.44
CA GLN A 73 6.40 4.12 -12.47
C GLN A 73 6.30 2.59 -12.39
N CYS A 74 5.30 2.08 -11.67
CA CYS A 74 4.98 0.65 -11.62
C CYS A 74 4.20 0.17 -12.86
N GLY A 75 3.88 1.04 -13.81
CA GLY A 75 3.08 0.72 -14.99
C GLY A 75 1.61 0.39 -14.65
N GLN A 76 1.14 0.83 -13.49
CA GLN A 76 -0.25 0.65 -13.06
C GLN A 76 -1.15 1.70 -13.68
N GLU A 77 -2.40 1.32 -13.93
CA GLU A 77 -3.45 2.25 -14.34
C GLU A 77 -3.80 3.18 -13.18
N VAL A 78 -3.86 4.48 -13.45
CA VAL A 78 -4.23 5.51 -12.48
C VAL A 78 -5.68 5.92 -12.76
N ALA A 79 -6.55 5.69 -11.78
CA ALA A 79 -7.95 6.09 -11.84
C ALA A 79 -8.11 7.61 -12.01
N GLU A 80 -9.08 8.04 -12.81
CA GLU A 80 -9.36 9.47 -13.02
C GLU A 80 -9.77 10.17 -11.72
N GLU A 81 -10.46 9.46 -10.82
CA GLU A 81 -10.85 9.96 -9.51
C GLU A 81 -9.65 10.32 -8.66
N LEU A 82 -8.54 9.56 -8.76
CA LEU A 82 -7.30 9.86 -8.05
C LEU A 82 -6.59 11.08 -8.66
N ARG A 83 -6.66 11.26 -9.98
CA ARG A 83 -6.09 12.43 -10.67
C ARG A 83 -6.83 13.73 -10.35
N ASN A 84 -8.12 13.61 -10.01
CA ASN A 84 -9.00 14.73 -9.70
C ASN A 84 -9.21 14.94 -8.19
N LEU A 85 -8.47 14.20 -7.35
CA LEU A 85 -8.57 14.26 -5.89
C LEU A 85 -7.99 15.56 -5.31
#